data_AF-A0A4Q4V984-F1
#
_entry.id   AF-A0A4Q4V984-F1
#
_cell.length_a   1.000
_cell.length_b   1.000
_cell.length_c   1.000
_cell.angle_alpha   90.00
_cell.angle_beta   90.00
_cell.angle_gamma   90.00
#
_symmetry.space_group_name_H-M   'P 1'
#
loop_
_entity.id
_entity.type
_entity.pdbx_description
1 polymer ?
#
loop_
_entity_poly.entity_id
_entity_poly.type
_entity_poly.pdbx_seq_one_letter_code
_entity_poly.pdbx_strand_id
1 'polypeptide(L)'
;MASKAVAKAVGGVVSINQKQTLQSTGIWERVRRLLAVDPNRSNGVPLNPYFRNPPPGSQDPLGYDDPVTVPAGDIADNAYFRRDVRRAYPRASVVGQADAVGLLAVGSAVAPKRELVGEEGQKALVAATQEGREGGLAAFVEKAGAKAVAADLLVDGLPPLPSGMSLKAGEEKWKVYDYALTEENAYPESYPCRTFK
;
A
#
# COMPACT_ATOMS: atom_id res chain seq x y z
N MET A 1 -6.57 -13.53 21.27
CA MET A 1 -8.01 -13.54 20.93
C MET A 1 -8.91 -13.19 22.12
N ALA A 2 -8.63 -13.63 23.35
CA ALA A 2 -9.45 -13.29 24.53
C ALA A 2 -9.46 -11.80 24.91
N SER A 3 -8.36 -11.07 24.72
CA SER A 3 -8.23 -9.66 25.13
C SER A 3 -9.11 -8.68 24.32
N LYS A 4 -9.30 -8.92 23.02
CA LYS A 4 -10.13 -8.06 22.16
C LYS A 4 -11.63 -8.20 22.48
N ALA A 5 -12.08 -9.43 22.77
CA ALA A 5 -13.48 -9.68 23.13
C ALA A 5 -13.85 -9.07 24.51
N VAL A 6 -12.93 -9.12 25.48
CA VAL A 6 -13.11 -8.48 26.79
C VAL A 6 -13.05 -6.95 26.68
N ALA A 7 -12.16 -6.39 25.86
CA ALA A 7 -12.11 -4.94 25.62
C ALA A 7 -13.40 -4.39 24.99
N LYS A 8 -14.04 -5.18 24.11
CA LYS A 8 -15.34 -4.87 23.49
C LYS A 8 -16.50 -4.86 24.49
N ALA A 9 -16.48 -5.71 25.51
CA ALA A 9 -17.52 -5.76 26.54
C ALA A 9 -17.47 -4.61 27.57
N VAL A 10 -16.33 -3.90 27.69
CA VAL A 10 -16.11 -2.84 28.70
C VAL A 10 -15.86 -1.47 28.04
N GLY A 11 -16.18 -1.30 26.76
CA GLY A 11 -16.07 -0.01 26.05
C GLY A 11 -14.64 0.56 25.99
N GLY A 12 -13.61 -0.31 26.00
CA GLY A 12 -12.21 0.12 26.04
C GLY A 12 -11.76 0.76 27.37
N VAL A 13 -12.59 0.73 28.42
CA VAL A 13 -12.24 1.26 29.73
C VAL A 13 -11.35 0.25 30.46
N VAL A 14 -10.09 0.64 30.69
CA VAL A 14 -9.11 -0.16 31.44
C VAL A 14 -9.07 0.29 32.90
N SER A 15 -9.13 -0.68 33.82
CA SER A 15 -9.06 -0.43 35.26
C SER A 15 -7.75 0.26 35.67
N ILE A 16 -7.79 1.10 36.71
CA ILE A 16 -6.59 1.83 37.16
C ILE A 16 -5.44 0.89 37.58
N ASN A 17 -5.77 -0.28 38.15
CA ASN A 17 -4.81 -1.30 38.60
C ASN A 17 -4.02 -1.94 37.46
N GLN A 18 -4.51 -1.85 36.23
CA GLN A 18 -3.80 -2.32 35.03
C GLN A 18 -2.98 -1.22 34.37
N LYS A 19 -2.97 0.00 34.93
CA LYS A 19 -2.17 1.14 34.44
C LYS A 19 -0.89 1.25 35.26
N GLN A 20 0.24 1.39 34.55
CA GLN A 20 1.58 1.46 35.13
C GLN A 20 1.88 2.87 35.70
N THR A 21 1.08 3.31 36.66
CA THR A 21 1.18 4.63 37.31
C THR A 21 1.11 4.51 38.82
N LEU A 22 1.74 5.44 39.53
CA LEU A 22 1.66 5.54 40.99
C LEU A 22 0.21 5.74 41.44
N GLN A 23 -0.24 4.98 42.43
CA GLN A 23 -1.62 5.01 42.91
C GLN A 23 -1.72 5.52 44.35
N SER A 24 -2.90 6.03 44.71
CA SER A 24 -3.26 6.24 46.11
C SER A 24 -3.43 4.90 46.82
N THR A 25 -3.19 4.86 48.13
CA THR A 25 -3.31 3.64 48.94
C THR A 25 -4.15 3.88 50.19
N GLY A 26 -4.70 2.80 50.77
CA GLY A 26 -5.47 2.86 52.00
C GLY A 26 -6.73 3.73 51.91
N ILE A 27 -6.95 4.59 52.91
CA ILE A 27 -8.14 5.46 53.00
C ILE A 27 -8.16 6.47 51.84
N TRP A 28 -6.99 6.96 51.39
CA TRP A 28 -6.91 7.92 50.30
C TRP A 28 -7.38 7.37 48.95
N GLU A 29 -7.23 6.07 48.71
CA GLU A 29 -7.81 5.44 47.51
C GLU A 29 -9.34 5.39 47.57
N ARG A 30 -9.94 5.23 48.76
CA ARG A 30 -11.39 5.29 48.93
C ARG A 30 -11.91 6.72 48.68
N VAL A 31 -11.21 7.72 49.21
CA VAL A 31 -11.53 9.14 48.97
C VAL A 31 -11.40 9.49 47.49
N ARG A 32 -10.31 9.07 46.83
CA ARG A 32 -10.10 9.28 45.38
C ARG A 32 -11.23 8.67 44.56
N ARG A 33 -11.61 7.42 44.84
CA ARG A 33 -12.71 6.75 44.13
C ARG A 33 -14.06 7.43 44.32
N LEU A 34 -14.30 8.02 45.49
CA LEU A 34 -15.54 8.73 45.79
C LEU A 34 -15.61 10.10 45.10
N LEU A 35 -14.49 10.82 45.02
CA LEU A 35 -14.45 12.21 44.54
C LEU A 35 -14.02 12.38 43.07
N ALA A 36 -13.47 11.33 42.44
CA ALA A 36 -13.05 11.40 41.03
C ALA A 36 -14.26 11.27 40.08
N VAL A 37 -14.30 12.14 39.07
CA VAL A 37 -15.29 12.08 37.96
C VAL A 37 -15.22 10.75 37.21
N ASP A 38 -14.00 10.24 37.01
CA ASP A 38 -13.74 8.89 36.47
C ASP A 38 -12.72 8.18 37.37
N PRO A 39 -13.15 7.20 38.20
CA PRO A 39 -12.27 6.42 39.06
C PRO A 39 -11.21 5.61 38.30
N ASN A 40 -11.40 5.33 37.00
CA ASN A 40 -10.43 4.62 36.17
C ASN A 40 -9.33 5.55 35.64
N ARG A 41 -9.47 6.88 35.73
CA ARG A 41 -8.42 7.83 35.32
C ARG A 41 -7.21 7.76 36.26
N SER A 42 -6.00 7.73 35.67
CA SER A 42 -4.71 7.73 36.38
C SER A 42 -4.15 9.15 36.55
N ASN A 43 -3.19 9.32 37.46
CA ASN A 43 -2.45 10.60 37.66
C ASN A 43 -1.33 10.83 36.64
N GLY A 44 -0.96 9.82 35.83
CA GLY A 44 0.09 9.92 34.82
C GLY A 44 1.51 9.93 35.38
N VAL A 45 1.71 9.67 36.68
CA VAL A 45 3.05 9.56 37.30
C VAL A 45 3.54 8.12 37.14
N PRO A 46 4.62 7.84 36.41
CA PRO A 46 5.12 6.47 36.23
C PRO A 46 5.62 5.85 37.54
N LEU A 47 5.63 4.53 37.61
CA LEU A 47 6.22 3.81 38.74
C LEU A 47 7.75 3.81 38.66
N ASN A 48 8.43 4.55 39.54
CA ASN A 48 9.90 4.64 39.57
C ASN A 48 10.64 3.29 39.55
N PRO A 49 10.17 2.22 40.23
CA PRO A 49 10.87 0.94 40.21
C PRO A 49 10.92 0.25 38.84
N TYR A 50 9.97 0.55 37.95
CA TYR A 50 9.80 -0.13 36.65
C TYR A 50 10.04 0.79 35.45
N PHE A 51 9.72 2.07 35.59
CA PHE A 51 9.85 3.02 34.49
C PHE A 51 11.32 3.41 34.30
N ARG A 52 11.91 2.95 33.19
CA ARG A 52 13.32 3.23 32.83
C ARG A 52 14.30 2.75 33.91
N ASN A 53 13.95 1.65 34.58
CA ASN A 53 14.80 0.99 35.55
C ASN A 53 14.82 -0.52 35.23
N PRO A 54 15.97 -1.10 34.86
CA PRO A 54 17.30 -0.50 34.82
C PRO A 54 17.44 0.67 33.80
N PRO A 55 18.32 1.65 34.06
CA PRO A 55 18.59 2.71 33.11
C PRO A 55 19.17 2.12 31.80
N PRO A 56 18.96 2.74 30.63
CA PRO A 56 19.43 2.18 29.36
C PRO A 56 20.93 1.84 29.34
N GLY A 57 21.78 2.61 30.03
CA GLY A 57 23.22 2.40 30.09
C GLY A 57 23.72 1.33 31.06
N SER A 58 22.84 0.69 31.84
CA SER A 58 23.24 -0.45 32.68
C SER A 58 22.95 -1.80 32.02
N GLN A 59 22.50 -1.81 30.76
CA GLN A 59 22.47 -3.01 29.95
C GLN A 59 23.91 -3.40 29.57
N ASP A 60 24.16 -4.69 29.41
CA ASP A 60 25.46 -5.17 28.95
C ASP A 60 25.75 -4.62 27.54
N PRO A 61 26.79 -3.80 27.34
CA PRO A 61 27.11 -3.26 26.02
C PRO A 61 27.51 -4.33 25.00
N LEU A 62 27.87 -5.54 25.45
CA LEU A 62 28.23 -6.67 24.58
C LEU A 62 27.09 -7.68 24.40
N GLY A 63 25.94 -7.46 25.05
CA GLY A 63 24.79 -8.37 24.97
C GLY A 63 23.94 -8.20 23.71
N TYR A 64 24.23 -7.22 22.87
CA TYR A 64 23.51 -6.95 21.63
C TYR A 64 24.30 -7.41 20.42
N ASP A 65 23.68 -8.28 19.63
CA ASP A 65 24.15 -8.68 18.30
C ASP A 65 23.28 -8.05 17.22
N ASP A 66 23.91 -7.57 16.15
CA ASP A 66 23.18 -7.00 15.01
C ASP A 66 22.28 -8.07 14.36
N PRO A 67 20.96 -7.85 14.27
CA PRO A 67 20.06 -8.82 13.68
C PRO A 67 20.28 -8.88 12.17
N VAL A 68 20.36 -10.11 11.65
CA VAL A 68 20.48 -10.37 10.22
C VAL A 68 19.33 -11.27 9.78
N THR A 69 18.78 -11.02 8.59
CA THR A 69 17.68 -11.81 8.02
C THR A 69 18.21 -12.85 7.04
N VAL A 70 17.65 -14.07 7.07
CA VAL A 70 17.87 -15.06 6.02
C VAL A 70 16.89 -14.75 4.87
N PRO A 71 17.34 -14.65 3.61
CA PRO A 71 18.64 -15.10 3.07
C PRO A 71 19.75 -14.03 3.01
N ALA A 72 19.50 -12.78 3.41
CA ALA A 72 20.45 -11.67 3.25
C ALA A 72 21.77 -11.84 4.05
N GLY A 73 21.74 -12.54 5.18
CA GLY A 73 22.89 -12.83 6.04
C GLY A 73 23.67 -14.11 5.71
N ASP A 74 23.25 -14.87 4.71
CA ASP A 74 23.92 -16.14 4.39
C ASP A 74 25.33 -15.90 3.82
N ILE A 75 26.28 -16.73 4.24
CA ILE A 75 27.68 -16.69 3.82
C ILE A 75 27.91 -17.48 2.52
N ALA A 76 27.03 -18.45 2.22
CA ALA A 76 27.04 -19.23 1.00
C ALA A 76 25.92 -18.76 0.05
N ASP A 77 26.12 -18.94 -1.25
CA ASP A 77 25.11 -18.70 -2.30
C ASP A 77 24.44 -17.29 -2.34
N ASN A 78 24.98 -16.31 -1.62
CA ASN A 78 24.41 -14.97 -1.44
C ASN A 78 25.12 -13.89 -2.28
N ALA A 79 25.28 -14.15 -3.58
CA ALA A 79 25.95 -13.23 -4.49
C ALA A 79 25.18 -11.90 -4.63
N TYR A 80 25.88 -10.76 -4.45
CA TYR A 80 25.25 -9.42 -4.37
C TYR A 80 24.37 -9.08 -5.59
N PHE A 81 24.78 -9.45 -6.81
CA PHE A 81 24.02 -9.12 -8.02
C PHE A 81 22.61 -9.71 -8.06
N ARG A 82 22.35 -10.82 -7.34
CA ARG A 82 21.01 -11.44 -7.25
C ARG A 82 20.07 -10.66 -6.31
N ARG A 83 20.63 -9.86 -5.41
CA ARG A 83 19.91 -9.03 -4.42
C ARG A 83 20.09 -7.53 -4.65
N ASP A 84 20.72 -7.14 -5.76
CA ASP A 84 20.93 -5.73 -6.11
C ASP A 84 19.65 -5.14 -6.73
N VAL A 85 18.70 -4.80 -5.86
CA VAL A 85 17.44 -4.13 -6.23
C VAL A 85 17.67 -2.70 -6.74
N ARG A 86 18.80 -2.09 -6.39
CA ARG A 86 19.14 -0.72 -6.81
C ARG A 86 19.42 -0.67 -8.31
N ARG A 87 20.11 -1.68 -8.86
CA ARG A 87 20.37 -1.78 -10.31
C ARG A 87 19.23 -2.44 -11.07
N ALA A 88 18.42 -3.28 -10.42
CA ALA A 88 17.23 -3.91 -10.99
C ALA A 88 15.97 -3.02 -10.90
N TYR A 89 16.12 -1.70 -11.04
CA TYR A 89 14.98 -0.79 -11.00
C TYR A 89 14.16 -0.86 -12.31
N PRO A 90 12.83 -0.70 -12.25
CA PRO A 90 12.01 -0.63 -13.45
C PRO A 90 12.36 0.62 -14.26
N ARG A 91 12.58 0.46 -15.56
CA ARG A 91 12.85 1.59 -16.47
C ARG A 91 11.57 2.35 -16.76
N ALA A 92 11.64 3.67 -16.77
CA ALA A 92 10.53 4.50 -17.21
C ALA A 92 10.23 4.23 -18.69
N SER A 93 8.98 3.87 -18.99
CA SER A 93 8.50 3.73 -20.36
C SER A 93 7.86 5.05 -20.79
N VAL A 94 8.37 5.63 -21.87
CA VAL A 94 7.83 6.85 -22.47
C VAL A 94 7.24 6.45 -23.82
N VAL A 95 5.98 6.77 -24.04
CA VAL A 95 5.26 6.47 -25.29
C VAL A 95 4.91 7.79 -25.96
N GLY A 96 5.52 8.04 -27.12
CA GLY A 96 5.17 9.18 -27.97
C GLY A 96 3.97 8.87 -28.88
N GLN A 97 3.53 9.88 -29.65
CA GLN A 97 2.44 9.68 -30.62
C GLN A 97 2.82 8.66 -31.71
N ALA A 98 4.07 8.69 -32.19
CA ALA A 98 4.53 7.75 -33.20
C ALA A 98 4.57 6.29 -32.69
N ASP A 99 4.94 6.09 -31.43
CA ASP A 99 4.97 4.76 -30.81
C ASP A 99 3.53 4.22 -30.64
N ALA A 100 2.58 5.08 -30.24
CA ALA A 100 1.17 4.72 -30.12
C ALA A 100 0.56 4.34 -31.48
N VAL A 101 0.85 5.10 -32.53
CA VAL A 101 0.43 4.77 -33.91
C VAL A 101 1.03 3.44 -34.36
N GLY A 102 2.31 3.21 -34.08
CA GLY A 102 2.97 1.92 -34.36
C GLY A 102 2.23 0.75 -33.71
N LEU A 103 1.94 0.84 -32.40
CA LEU A 103 1.21 -0.19 -31.66
C LEU A 103 -0.20 -0.42 -32.24
N LEU A 104 -0.90 0.63 -32.65
CA LEU A 104 -2.24 0.50 -33.25
C LEU A 104 -2.19 -0.14 -34.65
N ALA A 105 -1.17 0.17 -35.45
CA ALA A 105 -1.03 -0.27 -36.84
C ALA A 105 -0.52 -1.70 -36.98
N VAL A 106 0.53 -2.08 -36.23
CA VAL A 106 1.17 -3.41 -36.33
C VAL A 106 0.81 -4.36 -35.20
N GLY A 107 0.29 -3.85 -34.08
CA GLY A 107 -0.02 -4.61 -32.88
C GLY A 107 1.11 -4.62 -31.85
N SER A 108 0.99 -5.51 -30.88
CA SER A 108 1.98 -5.72 -29.80
C SER A 108 2.62 -7.09 -29.90
N ALA A 109 3.68 -7.33 -29.12
CA ALA A 109 4.30 -8.65 -29.05
C ALA A 109 3.33 -9.74 -28.52
N VAL A 110 2.34 -9.36 -27.72
CA VAL A 110 1.31 -10.27 -27.17
C VAL A 110 0.18 -10.50 -28.17
N ALA A 111 -0.19 -9.47 -28.93
CA ALA A 111 -1.27 -9.51 -29.92
C ALA A 111 -0.81 -8.82 -31.23
N PRO A 112 -0.09 -9.55 -32.11
CA PRO A 112 0.34 -9.01 -33.40
C PRO A 112 -0.85 -8.92 -34.36
N LYS A 113 -0.99 -7.78 -35.05
CA LYS A 113 -2.03 -7.58 -36.09
C LYS A 113 -1.53 -7.88 -37.50
N ARG A 114 -0.21 -7.92 -37.69
CA ARG A 114 0.46 -8.27 -38.93
C ARG A 114 1.57 -9.26 -38.65
N GLU A 115 1.81 -10.19 -39.58
CA GLU A 115 2.98 -11.06 -39.54
C GLU A 115 4.22 -10.24 -39.92
N LEU A 116 5.03 -9.91 -38.91
CA LEU A 116 6.25 -9.13 -39.10
C LEU A 116 7.46 -10.07 -39.28
N VAL A 117 7.48 -10.82 -40.38
CA VAL A 117 8.58 -11.75 -40.67
C VAL A 117 9.55 -11.13 -41.69
N GLY A 118 10.85 -11.18 -41.38
CA GLY A 118 11.90 -10.76 -42.31
C GLY A 118 11.90 -9.25 -42.66
N GLU A 119 12.38 -8.92 -43.86
CA GLU A 119 12.54 -7.54 -44.31
C GLU A 119 11.21 -6.79 -44.45
N GLU A 120 10.12 -7.49 -44.79
CA GLU A 120 8.79 -6.88 -44.93
C GLU A 120 8.25 -6.38 -43.58
N GLY A 121 8.51 -7.13 -42.50
CA GLY A 121 8.20 -6.70 -41.14
C GLY A 121 8.97 -5.45 -40.71
N GLN A 122 10.26 -5.36 -41.06
CA GLN A 122 11.07 -4.17 -40.78
C GLN A 122 10.55 -2.93 -41.55
N LYS A 123 10.22 -3.10 -42.83
CA LYS A 123 9.63 -2.02 -43.66
C LYS A 123 8.28 -1.57 -43.10
N ALA A 124 7.45 -2.49 -42.64
CA ALA A 124 6.15 -2.17 -42.02
C ALA A 124 6.30 -1.37 -40.71
N LEU A 125 7.30 -1.69 -39.87
CA LEU A 125 7.59 -0.95 -38.64
C LEU A 125 8.10 0.46 -38.93
N VAL A 126 8.99 0.61 -39.92
CA VAL A 126 9.52 1.92 -40.34
C VAL A 126 8.41 2.78 -40.94
N ALA A 127 7.55 2.21 -41.78
CA ALA A 127 6.41 2.92 -42.35
C ALA A 127 5.43 3.40 -41.28
N ALA A 128 5.10 2.55 -40.29
CA ALA A 128 4.19 2.91 -39.21
C ALA A 128 4.76 4.00 -38.29
N THR A 129 6.08 3.98 -38.02
CA THR A 129 6.73 5.03 -37.23
C THR A 129 6.88 6.34 -37.99
N GLN A 130 7.11 6.30 -39.31
CA GLN A 130 7.12 7.50 -40.16
C GLN A 130 5.71 8.15 -40.21
N GLU A 131 4.67 7.35 -40.46
CA GLU A 131 3.28 7.81 -40.47
C GLU A 131 2.90 8.49 -39.14
N GLY A 132 3.30 7.90 -38.02
CA GLY A 132 3.06 8.46 -36.70
C GLY A 132 3.87 9.72 -36.36
N ARG A 133 5.04 9.94 -37.00
CA ARG A 133 5.85 11.16 -36.82
C ARG A 133 5.34 12.33 -37.66
N GLU A 134 4.88 12.06 -38.89
CA GLU A 134 4.47 13.09 -39.84
C GLU A 134 3.00 13.49 -39.67
N GLY A 135 2.10 12.51 -39.54
CA GLY A 135 0.66 12.74 -39.41
C GLY A 135 0.16 12.80 -37.97
N GLY A 136 0.93 12.26 -37.02
CA GLY A 136 0.51 12.12 -35.63
C GLY A 136 -0.65 11.15 -35.44
N LEU A 137 -1.15 11.08 -34.20
CA LEU A 137 -2.22 10.14 -33.84
C LEU A 137 -3.56 10.48 -34.51
N ALA A 138 -3.87 11.77 -34.69
CA ALA A 138 -5.14 12.23 -35.24
C ALA A 138 -5.34 11.77 -36.69
N ALA A 139 -4.35 11.99 -37.57
CA ALA A 139 -4.42 11.57 -38.96
C ALA A 139 -4.57 10.05 -39.10
N PHE A 140 -3.91 9.28 -38.22
CA PHE A 140 -4.06 7.82 -38.21
C PHE A 140 -5.49 7.39 -37.84
N VAL A 141 -6.12 8.03 -36.84
CA VAL A 141 -7.49 7.72 -36.43
C VAL A 141 -8.49 8.05 -37.55
N GLU A 142 -8.30 9.15 -38.27
CA GLU A 142 -9.12 9.51 -39.43
C GLU A 142 -9.01 8.47 -40.55
N LYS A 143 -7.78 8.00 -40.84
CA LYS A 143 -7.49 7.02 -41.90
C LYS A 143 -7.96 5.61 -41.55
N ALA A 144 -7.67 5.13 -40.33
CA ALA A 144 -8.01 3.78 -39.88
C ALA A 144 -9.49 3.64 -39.51
N GLY A 145 -10.18 4.76 -39.24
CA GLY A 145 -11.57 4.81 -38.83
C GLY A 145 -11.72 4.67 -37.32
N ALA A 146 -12.48 5.60 -36.72
CA ALA A 146 -12.66 5.69 -35.27
C ALA A 146 -13.20 4.40 -34.61
N LYS A 147 -14.03 3.63 -35.32
CA LYS A 147 -14.59 2.36 -34.79
C LYS A 147 -13.55 1.26 -34.62
N ALA A 148 -12.58 1.16 -35.54
CA ALA A 148 -11.53 0.14 -35.47
C ALA A 148 -10.57 0.44 -34.30
N VAL A 149 -10.16 1.70 -34.17
CA VAL A 149 -9.31 2.15 -33.05
C VAL A 149 -10.04 2.04 -31.70
N ALA A 150 -11.33 2.36 -31.67
CA ALA A 150 -12.14 2.22 -30.46
C ALA A 150 -12.28 0.76 -30.01
N ALA A 151 -12.35 -0.21 -30.94
CA ALA A 151 -12.42 -1.62 -30.59
C ALA A 151 -11.14 -2.14 -29.88
N ASP A 152 -9.99 -1.53 -30.16
CA ASP A 152 -8.72 -1.90 -29.51
C ASP A 152 -8.51 -1.23 -28.15
N LEU A 153 -9.07 -0.02 -27.96
CA LEU A 153 -8.83 0.80 -26.76
C LEU A 153 -9.94 0.66 -25.71
N LEU A 154 -11.18 0.44 -26.14
CA LEU A 154 -12.34 0.39 -25.25
C LEU A 154 -12.57 -1.03 -24.77
N VAL A 155 -12.94 -1.16 -23.50
CA VAL A 155 -13.40 -2.42 -22.92
C VAL A 155 -14.91 -2.44 -23.05
N ASP A 156 -15.46 -3.36 -23.84
CA ASP A 156 -16.90 -3.47 -24.13
C ASP A 156 -17.52 -2.16 -24.67
N GLY A 157 -16.75 -1.37 -25.42
CA GLY A 157 -17.20 -0.08 -25.99
C GLY A 157 -17.24 1.09 -25.01
N LEU A 158 -16.74 0.90 -23.77
CA LEU A 158 -16.58 1.94 -22.77
C LEU A 158 -15.09 2.24 -22.52
N PRO A 159 -14.74 3.48 -22.12
CA PRO A 159 -13.37 3.81 -21.77
C PRO A 159 -12.93 2.97 -20.55
N PRO A 160 -11.65 2.58 -20.48
CA PRO A 160 -11.14 1.85 -19.33
C PRO A 160 -11.28 2.71 -18.06
N LEU A 161 -11.69 2.08 -16.97
CA LEU A 161 -11.70 2.73 -15.65
C LEU A 161 -10.26 2.98 -15.17
N PRO A 162 -10.03 4.01 -14.33
CA PRO A 162 -8.71 4.23 -13.75
C PRO A 162 -8.25 2.98 -13.00
N SER A 163 -6.99 2.57 -13.20
CA SER A 163 -6.42 1.44 -12.48
C SER A 163 -6.34 1.76 -10.98
N GLY A 164 -6.66 0.77 -10.14
CA GLY A 164 -6.57 0.90 -8.69
C GLY A 164 -5.15 1.18 -8.18
N MET A 165 -5.03 1.75 -6.98
CA MET A 165 -3.73 2.13 -6.40
C MET A 165 -2.95 0.95 -5.80
N SER A 166 -3.61 -0.16 -5.46
CA SER A 166 -2.94 -1.33 -4.88
C SER A 166 -3.46 -2.66 -5.46
N LEU A 167 -2.53 -3.58 -5.69
CA LEU A 167 -2.82 -4.97 -5.99
C LEU A 167 -2.76 -5.74 -4.67
N LYS A 168 -3.92 -6.19 -4.17
CA LYS A 168 -3.96 -6.99 -2.94
C LYS A 168 -3.36 -8.36 -3.23
N ALA A 169 -2.48 -8.84 -2.34
CA ALA A 169 -1.86 -10.16 -2.51
C ALA A 169 -2.94 -11.25 -2.65
N GLY A 170 -2.93 -11.96 -3.77
CA GLY A 170 -3.92 -13.00 -4.10
C GLY A 170 -5.09 -12.54 -4.98
N GLU A 171 -5.17 -11.26 -5.33
CA GLU A 171 -6.15 -10.74 -6.30
C GLU A 171 -5.46 -10.33 -7.61
N GLU A 172 -5.99 -10.79 -8.75
CA GLU A 172 -5.46 -10.46 -10.08
C GLU A 172 -5.80 -9.02 -10.54
N LYS A 173 -6.67 -8.32 -9.80
CA LYS A 173 -7.20 -7.00 -10.18
C LYS A 173 -6.77 -5.93 -9.19
N TRP A 174 -6.29 -4.82 -9.73
CA TRP A 174 -6.00 -3.60 -8.97
C TRP A 174 -7.31 -3.01 -8.44
N LYS A 175 -7.41 -2.84 -7.11
CA LYS A 175 -8.58 -2.23 -6.48
C LYS A 175 -8.29 -0.79 -6.07
N VAL A 176 -9.29 0.06 -6.28
CA VAL A 176 -9.37 1.39 -5.63
C VAL A 176 -9.71 1.13 -4.15
N TYR A 177 -9.20 1.95 -3.23
CA TYR A 177 -9.47 1.76 -1.80
C TYR A 177 -10.97 1.74 -1.53
N ASP A 178 -11.48 0.60 -1.06
CA ASP A 178 -12.87 0.46 -0.64
C ASP A 178 -12.99 1.00 0.78
N TYR A 179 -13.63 2.15 0.93
CA TYR A 179 -13.99 2.66 2.25
C TYR A 179 -15.26 1.95 2.74
N ALA A 180 -15.15 1.23 3.85
CA ALA A 180 -16.31 0.67 4.53
C ALA A 180 -16.56 1.43 5.84
N LEU A 181 -17.83 1.57 6.22
CA LEU A 181 -18.13 2.01 7.58
C LEU A 181 -17.64 0.95 8.56
N THR A 182 -17.03 1.42 9.65
CA THR A 182 -16.69 0.57 10.78
C THR A 182 -17.96 0.12 11.50
N GLU A 183 -17.96 -1.11 12.01
CA GLU A 183 -19.09 -1.63 12.82
C GLU A 183 -19.18 -0.91 14.17
N GLU A 184 -18.04 -0.44 14.69
CA GLU A 184 -17.94 0.32 15.94
C GLU A 184 -17.42 1.72 15.63
N ASN A 185 -18.26 2.74 15.83
CA ASN A 185 -17.87 4.12 15.64
C ASN A 185 -17.14 4.65 16.90
N ALA A 186 -16.11 5.48 16.70
CA ALA A 186 -15.39 6.10 17.82
C ALA A 186 -16.25 7.08 18.62
N TYR A 187 -17.31 7.62 18.00
CA TYR A 187 -18.26 8.53 18.62
C TYR A 187 -19.64 7.88 18.73
N PRO A 188 -20.45 8.26 19.75
CA PRO A 188 -21.86 7.93 19.81
C PRO A 188 -22.64 8.46 18.58
N GLU A 189 -23.79 7.86 18.29
CA GLU A 189 -24.62 8.19 17.11
C GLU A 189 -25.07 9.66 17.04
N SER A 190 -25.12 10.36 18.17
CA SER A 190 -25.48 11.77 18.23
C SER A 190 -24.46 12.69 17.55
N TYR A 191 -23.22 12.22 17.33
CA TYR A 191 -22.17 13.00 16.70
C TYR A 191 -22.22 12.84 15.18
N PRO A 192 -22.11 13.93 14.40
CA PRO A 192 -22.12 13.88 12.93
C PRO A 192 -20.79 13.36 12.34
N CYS A 193 -20.06 12.52 13.07
CA CYS A 193 -18.74 12.00 12.69
C CYS A 193 -18.84 10.51 12.35
N ARG A 194 -18.29 10.12 11.19
CA ARG A 194 -18.26 8.72 10.73
C ARG A 194 -16.83 8.19 10.74
N THR A 195 -16.67 6.92 11.10
CA THR A 195 -15.38 6.24 11.10
C THR A 195 -15.34 5.23 9.96
N PHE A 196 -14.35 5.36 9.08
CA PHE A 196 -14.15 4.49 7.91
C PHE A 196 -12.93 3.59 8.11
N LYS A 197 -13.02 2.36 7.60
CA LYS A 197 -11.91 1.39 7.51
C LYS A 197 -11.52 1.16 6.06
#